data_AF-A0A1Y1VF22-F1
#
_entry.id   AF-A0A1Y1VF22-F1
#
_cell.length_a   1.000
_cell.length_b   1.000
_cell.length_c   1.000
_cell.angle_alpha   90.00
_cell.angle_beta   90.00
_cell.angle_gamma   90.00
#
_symmetry.space_group_name_H-M   'P 1'
#
loop_
_entity.id
_entity.type
_entity.pdbx_description
1 polymer ?
#
loop_
_entity_poly.entity_id
_entity_poly.type
_entity_poly.pdbx_seq_one_letter_code
_entity_poly.pdbx_strand_id
1 'polypeptide(L)'
;IEGLFIYVLSEFINILVVIFNQKDDNELTNIKQNSDGRWLYVSPLKKYELIINIYEFIFIMIIIINIKNLWKLTGIFKNSIYMSYAVIFWAATGPSINIISNTLTNNYYTRILFENYLNYMCYVIMFLFHSWDKIYYINIKKCGNDPKCYFLLTETEVCLIHRANDCKCNLKIAKNNRNMLSDYYIQYYNYSKIINNKRRDDSVLLLSSNIIRLNFN
;
A
#
# COMPACT_ATOMS: atom_id res chain seq x y z
N ILE A 1 -6.17 11.43 -1.81
CA ILE A 1 -6.35 12.48 -0.77
C ILE A 1 -7.21 11.93 0.35
N GLU A 2 -8.40 11.41 0.05
CA GLU A 2 -9.30 10.78 1.02
C GLU A 2 -8.63 9.65 1.83
N GLY A 3 -7.95 8.70 1.17
CA GLY A 3 -7.24 7.62 1.89
C GLY A 3 -6.09 8.11 2.79
N LEU A 4 -5.43 9.22 2.44
CA LEU A 4 -4.36 9.79 3.26
C LEU A 4 -4.94 10.51 4.49
N PHE A 5 -6.09 11.16 4.34
CA PHE A 5 -6.81 11.74 5.46
C PHE A 5 -7.29 10.68 6.45
N ILE A 6 -7.87 9.58 5.96
CA ILE A 6 -8.33 8.46 6.79
C ILE A 6 -7.15 7.83 7.54
N TYR A 7 -6.00 7.67 6.89
CA TYR A 7 -4.78 7.16 7.53
C TYR A 7 -4.25 8.07 8.64
N VAL A 8 -4.16 9.39 8.39
CA VAL A 8 -3.73 10.36 9.41
C VAL A 8 -4.70 10.36 10.61
N LEU A 9 -6.00 10.26 10.34
CA LEU A 9 -7.02 10.16 11.39
C LEU A 9 -6.84 8.88 12.22
N SER A 10 -6.56 7.73 11.59
CA SER A 10 -6.35 6.48 12.33
C SER A 10 -5.11 6.51 13.23
N GLU A 11 -4.02 7.11 12.76
CA GLU A 11 -2.82 7.27 13.59
C GLU A 11 -3.09 8.19 14.77
N PHE A 12 -3.86 9.26 14.57
CA PHE A 12 -4.27 10.15 15.65
C PHE A 12 -5.13 9.43 16.72
N ILE A 13 -6.07 8.58 16.30
CA ILE A 13 -6.89 7.76 17.21
C ILE A 13 -6.00 6.80 18.01
N ASN A 14 -5.04 6.13 17.37
CA ASN A 14 -4.10 5.23 18.05
C ASN A 14 -3.28 5.96 19.11
N ILE A 15 -2.77 7.17 18.79
CA ILE A 15 -2.03 8.01 19.73
C ILE A 15 -2.90 8.38 20.93
N LEU A 16 -4.16 8.78 20.70
CA LEU A 16 -5.10 9.09 21.79
C LEU A 16 -5.34 7.87 22.69
N VAL A 17 -5.55 6.68 22.12
CA VAL A 17 -5.75 5.44 22.88
C VAL A 17 -4.53 5.14 23.77
N VAL A 18 -3.32 5.38 23.29
CA VAL A 18 -2.09 5.22 24.10
C VAL A 18 -2.03 6.24 25.24
N ILE A 19 -2.32 7.52 24.97
CA ILE A 19 -2.28 8.60 25.98
C ILE A 19 -3.34 8.38 27.06
N PHE A 20 -4.56 7.95 26.70
CA PHE A 20 -5.62 7.69 27.66
C PHE A 20 -5.31 6.47 28.55
N ASN A 21 -4.66 5.43 28.01
CA ASN A 21 -4.28 4.25 28.79
C ASN A 21 -3.09 4.48 29.73
N GLN A 22 -2.20 5.45 29.46
CA GLN A 22 -1.12 5.81 30.40
C GLN A 22 -1.64 6.28 31.77
N LYS A 23 -2.87 6.77 31.84
CA LYS A 23 -3.46 7.28 33.10
C LYS A 23 -4.07 6.20 34.00
N ASP A 24 -4.26 4.99 33.47
CA ASP A 24 -5.00 3.89 34.11
C ASP A 24 -4.06 2.81 34.70
N ASP A 25 -2.77 3.11 34.87
CA ASP A 25 -1.70 2.19 35.28
C ASP A 25 -1.80 1.76 36.76
N ASN A 26 -2.80 0.93 37.07
CA ASN A 26 -2.81 0.09 38.27
C ASN A 26 -1.94 -1.16 38.00
N GLU A 27 -0.63 -1.06 38.27
CA GLU A 27 0.40 -2.09 37.98
C GLU A 27 0.02 -3.52 38.40
N LEU A 28 -0.69 -3.67 39.53
CA LEU A 28 -1.11 -4.96 40.08
C LEU A 28 -2.14 -5.71 39.23
N THR A 29 -2.93 -5.02 38.39
CA THR A 29 -3.95 -5.65 37.55
C THR A 29 -3.42 -6.17 36.21
N ASN A 30 -2.24 -5.69 35.82
CA ASN A 30 -1.60 -6.01 34.54
C ASN A 30 -0.68 -7.23 34.61
N ILE A 31 -0.38 -7.75 35.81
CA ILE A 31 0.45 -8.94 35.99
C ILE A 31 -0.49 -10.14 36.23
N LYS A 32 -0.50 -11.09 35.30
CA LYS A 32 -1.31 -12.33 35.40
C LYS A 32 -0.41 -13.56 35.41
N GLN A 33 -0.72 -14.53 36.24
CA GLN A 33 -0.02 -15.80 36.27
C GLN A 33 -0.58 -16.73 35.18
N ASN A 34 0.32 -17.30 34.37
CA ASN A 34 -0.02 -18.26 33.32
C ASN A 34 -0.27 -19.66 33.91
N SER A 35 -0.87 -20.57 33.11
CA SER A 35 -1.04 -21.99 33.45
C SER A 35 0.24 -22.70 33.86
N ASP A 36 1.40 -22.22 33.39
CA ASP A 36 2.72 -22.77 33.69
C ASP A 36 3.30 -22.25 35.02
N GLY A 37 2.54 -21.47 35.79
CA GLY A 37 2.99 -20.80 37.02
C GLY A 37 3.88 -19.57 36.81
N ARG A 38 4.21 -19.24 35.54
CA ARG A 38 5.02 -18.06 35.18
C ARG A 38 4.17 -16.78 35.17
N TRP A 39 4.74 -15.70 35.67
CA TRP A 39 4.10 -14.38 35.63
C TRP A 39 4.26 -13.73 34.25
N LEU A 40 3.18 -13.18 33.72
CA LEU A 40 3.12 -12.50 32.43
C LEU A 40 2.56 -11.09 32.63
N TYR A 41 3.24 -10.11 32.03
CA TYR A 41 2.67 -8.78 31.86
C TYR A 41 1.66 -8.80 30.71
N VAL A 42 0.44 -8.35 30.99
CA VAL A 42 -0.64 -8.20 30.02
C VAL A 42 -0.82 -6.71 29.75
N SER A 43 -0.58 -6.32 28.50
CA SER A 43 -0.75 -4.93 28.09
C SER A 43 -2.20 -4.47 28.29
N PRO A 44 -2.43 -3.28 28.89
CA PRO A 44 -3.78 -2.71 29.04
C PRO A 44 -4.46 -2.45 27.69
N LEU A 45 -3.66 -2.24 26.63
CA LEU A 45 -4.12 -2.08 25.25
C LEU A 45 -4.83 -3.32 24.69
N LYS A 46 -4.69 -4.48 25.35
CA LYS A 46 -5.40 -5.71 24.97
C LYS A 46 -6.91 -5.53 24.96
N LYS A 47 -7.47 -4.65 25.79
CA LYS A 47 -8.91 -4.31 25.79
C LYS A 47 -9.38 -3.72 24.46
N TYR A 48 -8.48 -3.08 23.72
CA TYR A 48 -8.74 -2.40 22.45
C TYR A 48 -8.34 -3.23 21.22
N GLU A 49 -7.78 -4.43 21.42
CA GLU A 49 -7.33 -5.32 20.34
C GLU A 49 -8.44 -5.58 19.31
N LEU A 50 -9.67 -5.84 19.76
CA LEU A 50 -10.81 -6.05 18.87
C LEU A 50 -11.11 -4.81 18.01
N ILE A 51 -11.05 -3.62 18.60
CA ILE A 51 -11.33 -2.36 17.89
C ILE A 51 -10.26 -2.12 16.82
N ILE A 52 -8.98 -2.29 17.18
CA ILE A 52 -7.84 -2.12 16.27
C ILE A 52 -7.96 -3.09 15.09
N ASN A 53 -8.27 -4.37 15.36
CA ASN A 53 -8.42 -5.39 14.32
C ASN A 53 -9.58 -5.08 13.35
N ILE A 54 -10.70 -4.55 13.86
CA ILE A 54 -11.83 -4.13 13.02
C ILE A 54 -11.40 -2.97 12.09
N TYR A 55 -10.69 -1.98 12.61
CA TYR A 55 -10.18 -0.88 11.81
C TYR A 55 -9.22 -1.38 10.72
N GLU A 56 -8.26 -2.23 11.08
CA GLU A 56 -7.32 -2.83 10.12
C GLU A 56 -8.05 -3.57 8.99
N PHE A 57 -9.06 -4.37 9.33
CA PHE A 57 -9.88 -5.08 8.34
C PHE A 57 -10.59 -4.12 7.36
N ILE A 58 -11.17 -3.02 7.87
CA ILE A 58 -11.81 -2.01 7.02
C ILE A 58 -10.79 -1.38 6.05
N PHE A 59 -9.59 -1.06 6.53
CA PHE A 59 -8.53 -0.53 5.67
C PHE A 59 -8.12 -1.51 4.57
N ILE A 60 -7.93 -2.78 4.92
CA ILE A 60 -7.60 -3.84 3.95
C ILE A 60 -8.69 -3.92 2.87
N MET A 61 -9.97 -3.88 3.24
CA MET A 61 -11.07 -3.91 2.28
C MET A 61 -11.07 -2.71 1.33
N ILE A 62 -10.83 -1.49 1.84
CA ILE A 62 -10.69 -0.28 1.01
C ILE A 62 -9.54 -0.44 0.00
N ILE A 63 -8.40 -0.98 0.44
CA ILE A 63 -7.24 -1.20 -0.42
C ILE A 63 -7.55 -2.22 -1.51
N ILE A 64 -8.23 -3.33 -1.19
CA ILE A 64 -8.63 -4.33 -2.19
C ILE A 64 -9.58 -3.75 -3.25
N ILE A 65 -10.54 -2.91 -2.85
CA ILE A 65 -11.44 -2.21 -3.78
C ILE A 65 -10.64 -1.31 -4.73
N ASN A 66 -9.66 -0.57 -4.20
CA ASN A 66 -8.79 0.28 -5.02
C ASN A 66 -7.92 -0.53 -5.98
N ILE A 67 -7.41 -1.68 -5.56
CA ILE A 67 -6.66 -2.60 -6.43
C ILE A 67 -7.54 -3.10 -7.59
N LYS A 68 -8.79 -3.49 -7.31
CA LYS A 68 -9.74 -3.92 -8.34
C LYS A 68 -10.00 -2.81 -9.36
N ASN A 69 -10.12 -1.57 -8.91
CA ASN A 69 -10.27 -0.41 -9.80
C ASN A 69 -8.99 -0.14 -10.59
N LEU A 70 -7.82 -0.27 -9.96
CA LEU A 70 -6.52 -0.14 -10.61
C LEU A 70 -6.40 -1.10 -11.79
N TRP A 71 -6.73 -2.37 -11.63
CA TRP A 71 -6.57 -3.37 -12.70
C TRP A 71 -7.42 -3.14 -13.94
N LYS A 72 -8.48 -2.32 -13.85
CA LYS A 72 -9.31 -1.94 -15.01
C LYS A 72 -8.72 -0.79 -15.81
N LEU A 73 -7.79 -0.02 -15.25
CA LEU A 73 -7.22 1.13 -15.92
C LEU A 73 -6.24 0.70 -17.03
N THR A 74 -6.09 1.56 -18.03
CA THR A 74 -5.13 1.37 -19.12
C THR A 74 -3.95 2.33 -18.93
N GLY A 75 -2.76 1.99 -19.42
CA GLY A 75 -1.59 2.88 -19.30
C GLY A 75 -0.98 2.90 -17.89
N ILE A 76 -1.03 1.78 -17.17
CA ILE A 76 -0.42 1.64 -15.84
C ILE A 76 0.94 0.97 -15.97
N PHE A 77 1.85 1.29 -15.07
CA PHE A 77 3.10 0.54 -14.91
C PHE A 77 2.82 -0.88 -14.41
N LYS A 78 3.48 -1.88 -15.01
CA LYS A 78 3.42 -3.28 -14.58
C LYS A 78 3.82 -3.47 -13.12
N ASN A 79 4.77 -2.66 -12.63
CA ASN A 79 5.14 -2.62 -11.22
C ASN A 79 3.93 -2.40 -10.29
N SER A 80 2.96 -1.57 -10.69
CA SER A 80 1.75 -1.34 -9.88
C SER A 80 0.88 -2.59 -9.78
N ILE A 81 0.90 -3.46 -10.79
CA ILE A 81 0.18 -4.75 -10.79
C ILE A 81 0.90 -5.74 -9.88
N TYR A 82 2.23 -5.85 -9.96
CA TYR A 82 3.01 -6.68 -9.04
C TYR A 82 2.87 -6.23 -7.58
N MET A 83 2.85 -4.92 -7.33
CA MET A 83 2.55 -4.37 -6.02
C MET A 83 1.15 -4.76 -5.54
N SER A 84 0.16 -4.78 -6.44
CA SER A 84 -1.20 -5.24 -6.11
C SER A 84 -1.22 -6.71 -5.67
N TYR A 85 -0.47 -7.57 -6.34
CA TYR A 85 -0.34 -8.98 -5.93
C TYR A 85 0.32 -9.12 -4.55
N ALA A 86 1.37 -8.33 -4.27
CA ALA A 86 2.03 -8.33 -2.97
C ALA A 86 1.07 -7.92 -1.84
N VAL A 87 0.21 -6.92 -2.08
CA VAL A 87 -0.79 -6.46 -1.12
C VAL A 87 -1.88 -7.52 -0.88
N ILE A 88 -2.38 -8.17 -1.93
CA ILE A 88 -3.36 -9.27 -1.79
C ILE A 88 -2.75 -10.43 -0.99
N PHE A 89 -1.48 -10.77 -1.28
CA PHE A 89 -0.76 -11.80 -0.53
C PHE A 89 -0.65 -11.43 0.95
N TRP A 90 -0.20 -10.21 1.26
CA TRP A 90 -0.09 -9.70 2.64
C TRP A 90 -1.44 -9.72 3.39
N ALA A 91 -2.51 -9.26 2.74
CA ALA A 91 -3.85 -9.26 3.32
C ALA A 91 -4.34 -10.68 3.67
N ALA A 92 -3.94 -11.68 2.88
CA ALA A 92 -4.29 -13.08 3.14
C ALA A 92 -3.39 -13.71 4.22
N THR A 93 -2.09 -13.42 4.22
CA THR A 93 -1.15 -14.06 5.15
C THR A 93 -1.30 -13.59 6.59
N GLY A 94 -1.65 -12.32 6.84
CA GLY A 94 -1.80 -11.79 8.21
C GLY A 94 -2.74 -12.63 9.09
N PRO A 95 -4.04 -12.76 8.74
CA PRO A 95 -4.99 -13.59 9.50
C PRO A 95 -4.59 -15.07 9.54
N SER A 96 -4.03 -15.58 8.43
CA SER A 96 -3.61 -16.98 8.32
C SER A 96 -2.52 -17.33 9.34
N ILE A 97 -1.52 -16.46 9.50
CA ILE A 97 -0.43 -16.65 10.47
C ILE A 97 -0.99 -16.74 11.88
N ASN A 98 -1.91 -15.85 12.26
CA ASN A 98 -2.52 -15.84 13.58
C ASN A 98 -3.30 -17.15 13.87
N ILE A 99 -4.12 -17.61 12.92
CA ILE A 99 -4.88 -18.86 13.04
C ILE A 99 -3.94 -20.08 13.16
N ILE A 100 -2.93 -20.16 12.30
CA ILE A 100 -1.96 -21.27 12.29
C ILE A 100 -1.16 -21.30 13.58
N SER A 101 -0.71 -20.13 14.04
CA SER A 101 0.05 -19.95 15.27
C SER A 101 -0.75 -20.42 16.50
N ASN A 102 -2.02 -20.02 16.59
CA ASN A 102 -2.89 -20.40 17.69
C ASN A 102 -3.31 -21.87 17.69
N THR A 103 -3.30 -22.55 16.53
CA THR A 103 -3.62 -23.99 16.44
C THR A 103 -2.42 -24.90 16.68
N LEU A 104 -1.21 -24.50 16.24
CA LEU A 104 -0.01 -25.33 16.35
C LEU A 104 0.75 -25.18 17.66
N THR A 105 0.63 -24.04 18.36
CA THR A 105 1.43 -23.77 19.55
C THR A 105 0.58 -23.55 20.79
N ASN A 106 0.81 -24.38 21.81
CA ASN A 106 0.12 -24.27 23.10
C ASN A 106 0.79 -23.26 24.05
N ASN A 107 2.10 -23.03 23.88
CA ASN A 107 2.86 -22.12 24.74
C ASN A 107 2.89 -20.71 24.14
N TYR A 108 2.59 -19.71 24.97
CA TYR A 108 2.56 -18.30 24.56
C TYR A 108 3.89 -17.81 23.95
N TYR A 109 5.02 -18.19 24.55
CA TYR A 109 6.34 -17.78 24.07
C TYR A 109 6.68 -18.37 22.69
N THR A 110 6.39 -19.66 22.49
CA THR A 110 6.65 -20.31 21.19
C THR A 110 5.75 -19.75 20.10
N ARG A 111 4.53 -19.34 20.48
CA ARG A 111 3.57 -18.70 19.58
C ARG A 111 4.10 -17.40 18.99
N ILE A 112 4.62 -16.51 19.84
CA ILE A 112 5.19 -15.23 19.41
C ILE A 112 6.42 -15.43 18.52
N LEU A 113 7.32 -16.33 18.89
CA LEU A 113 8.50 -16.62 18.07
C LEU A 113 8.12 -17.13 16.68
N PHE A 114 7.12 -18.01 16.63
CA PHE A 114 6.61 -18.56 15.38
C PHE A 114 5.96 -17.50 14.49
N GLU A 115 5.11 -16.63 15.06
CA GLU A 115 4.50 -15.49 14.35
C GLU A 115 5.56 -14.56 13.77
N ASN A 116 6.58 -14.20 14.56
CA ASN A 116 7.65 -13.33 14.09
C ASN A 116 8.44 -13.94 12.91
N TYR A 117 8.71 -15.24 12.96
CA TYR A 117 9.38 -15.94 11.86
C TYR A 117 8.54 -15.95 10.58
N LEU A 118 7.25 -16.27 10.68
CA LEU A 118 6.36 -16.26 9.51
C LEU A 118 6.15 -14.85 8.94
N ASN A 119 6.06 -13.83 9.80
CA ASN A 119 5.97 -12.44 9.39
C ASN A 119 7.23 -12.02 8.63
N TYR A 120 8.42 -12.38 9.13
CA TYR A 120 9.68 -12.12 8.43
C TYR A 120 9.68 -12.75 7.02
N MET A 121 9.27 -14.02 6.91
CA MET A 121 9.15 -14.69 5.61
C MET A 121 8.17 -13.99 4.67
N CYS A 122 7.05 -13.49 5.20
CA CYS A 122 6.07 -12.73 4.40
C CYS A 122 6.67 -11.43 3.84
N TYR A 123 7.42 -10.67 4.65
CA TYR A 123 8.07 -9.44 4.18
C TYR A 123 9.13 -9.72 3.11
N VAL A 124 9.88 -10.81 3.23
CA VAL A 124 10.82 -11.24 2.18
C VAL A 124 10.09 -11.54 0.88
N ILE A 125 8.97 -12.27 0.93
CA ILE A 125 8.16 -12.57 -0.26
C ILE A 125 7.59 -11.29 -0.90
N MET A 126 7.09 -10.35 -0.09
CA MET A 126 6.62 -9.05 -0.60
C MET A 126 7.73 -8.27 -1.30
N PHE A 127 8.94 -8.26 -0.72
CA PHE A 127 10.10 -7.62 -1.32
C PHE A 127 10.48 -8.27 -2.66
N LEU A 128 10.39 -9.60 -2.76
CA LEU A 128 10.60 -10.32 -4.02
C LEU A 128 9.57 -9.93 -5.07
N PHE A 129 8.27 -9.90 -4.74
CA PHE A 129 7.22 -9.47 -5.68
C PHE A 129 7.47 -8.05 -6.21
N HIS A 130 7.86 -7.12 -5.34
CA HIS A 130 8.17 -5.75 -5.73
C HIS A 130 9.41 -5.65 -6.62
N SER A 131 10.44 -6.45 -6.34
CA SER A 131 11.73 -6.38 -7.04
C SER A 131 11.76 -7.17 -8.34
N TRP A 132 10.86 -8.15 -8.49
CA TRP A 132 10.84 -9.09 -9.62
C TRP A 132 10.74 -8.39 -10.98
N ASP A 133 9.90 -7.37 -11.09
CA ASP A 133 9.73 -6.58 -12.32
C ASP A 133 11.07 -5.99 -12.80
N LYS A 134 11.80 -5.36 -11.88
CA LYS A 134 13.10 -4.73 -12.18
C LYS A 134 14.13 -5.78 -12.60
N ILE A 135 14.23 -6.88 -11.87
CA ILE A 135 15.17 -7.97 -12.18
C ILE A 135 14.87 -8.53 -13.58
N TYR A 136 13.60 -8.80 -13.88
CA TYR A 136 13.20 -9.37 -15.16
C TYR A 136 13.50 -8.44 -16.34
N TYR A 137 13.09 -7.17 -16.28
CA TYR A 137 13.24 -6.25 -17.42
C TYR A 137 14.67 -5.74 -17.61
N ILE A 138 15.44 -5.57 -16.52
CA ILE A 138 16.84 -5.12 -16.59
C ILE A 138 17.74 -6.27 -17.03
N ASN A 139 17.70 -7.41 -16.32
CA ASN A 139 18.70 -8.46 -16.50
C ASN A 139 18.35 -9.45 -17.62
N ILE A 140 17.08 -9.86 -17.72
CA ILE A 140 16.68 -10.92 -18.65
C ILE A 140 16.32 -10.32 -20.02
N LYS A 141 15.43 -9.33 -20.02
CA LYS A 141 14.88 -8.77 -21.26
C LYS A 141 15.75 -7.67 -21.88
N LYS A 142 16.77 -7.18 -21.15
CA LYS A 142 17.72 -6.12 -21.56
C LYS A 142 17.03 -4.87 -22.11
N CYS A 143 15.84 -4.57 -21.64
CA CYS A 143 15.05 -3.42 -22.09
C CYS A 143 14.82 -2.42 -20.94
N GLY A 144 15.73 -2.41 -19.95
CA GLY A 144 15.57 -1.61 -18.74
C GLY A 144 15.56 -0.10 -18.96
N ASN A 145 16.18 0.36 -20.05
CA ASN A 145 16.21 1.77 -20.41
C ASN A 145 14.99 2.23 -21.24
N ASP A 146 14.14 1.31 -21.70
CA ASP A 146 12.97 1.65 -22.49
C ASP A 146 11.71 1.70 -21.59
N PRO A 147 11.15 2.89 -21.30
CA PRO A 147 9.96 3.03 -20.47
C PRO A 147 8.76 2.28 -21.05
N LYS A 148 8.68 2.09 -22.37
CA LYS A 148 7.57 1.40 -23.05
C LYS A 148 7.44 -0.06 -22.63
N CYS A 149 8.55 -0.67 -22.22
CA CYS A 149 8.57 -2.06 -21.78
C CYS A 149 7.85 -2.27 -20.43
N TYR A 150 7.72 -1.20 -19.64
CA TYR A 150 7.10 -1.20 -18.32
C TYR A 150 5.61 -0.84 -18.34
N PHE A 151 5.08 -0.34 -19.45
CA PHE A 151 3.65 -0.02 -19.58
C PHE A 151 2.81 -1.25 -19.90
N LEU A 152 1.67 -1.36 -19.21
CA LEU A 152 0.60 -2.25 -19.58
C LEU A 152 -0.47 -1.44 -20.34
N LEU A 153 -0.63 -1.77 -21.61
CA LEU A 153 -1.73 -1.29 -22.43
C LEU A 153 -2.71 -2.45 -22.55
N THR A 154 -3.76 -2.43 -21.74
CA THR A 154 -4.94 -3.27 -21.99
C THR A 154 -5.51 -2.88 -23.35
N GLU A 155 -6.03 -3.86 -24.09
CA GLU A 155 -6.64 -3.59 -25.39
C GLU A 155 -7.81 -2.63 -25.18
N THR A 156 -7.63 -1.36 -25.53
CA THR A 156 -8.68 -0.35 -25.33
C THR A 156 -9.76 -0.55 -26.37
N GLU A 157 -11.01 -0.62 -25.93
CA GLU A 157 -12.20 -0.47 -26.78
C GLU A 157 -12.29 0.93 -27.44
N VAL A 158 -11.45 1.88 -27.00
CA VAL A 158 -11.39 3.23 -27.57
C VAL A 158 -10.60 3.21 -28.88
N CYS A 159 -11.28 3.52 -29.99
CA CYS A 159 -10.61 3.69 -31.26
C CYS A 159 -9.77 4.96 -31.28
N LEU A 160 -8.47 4.85 -31.59
CA LEU A 160 -7.55 5.98 -31.63
C LEU A 160 -7.88 7.01 -32.71
N ILE A 161 -8.51 6.57 -33.81
CA ILE A 161 -8.87 7.43 -34.94
C ILE A 161 -10.07 8.31 -34.55
N HIS A 162 -11.05 7.73 -33.85
CA HIS A 162 -12.33 8.39 -33.56
C HIS A 162 -12.51 8.81 -32.09
N ARG A 163 -11.58 8.43 -31.21
CA ARG A 163 -11.61 8.66 -29.75
C ARG A 163 -12.96 8.29 -29.11
N ALA A 164 -13.60 7.26 -29.63
CA ALA A 164 -14.92 6.80 -29.20
C ALA A 164 -14.90 5.30 -28.93
N ASN A 165 -15.73 4.88 -27.97
CA ASN A 165 -15.87 3.49 -27.55
C ASN A 165 -16.80 2.71 -28.49
N ASP A 166 -17.72 3.40 -29.17
CA ASP A 166 -18.73 2.81 -30.05
C ASP A 166 -18.42 2.99 -31.55
N CYS A 167 -17.15 2.87 -31.96
CA CYS A 167 -16.85 2.86 -33.39
C CYS A 167 -16.81 1.42 -33.92
N LYS A 168 -17.35 1.20 -35.13
CA LYS A 168 -17.31 -0.09 -35.85
C LYS A 168 -15.92 -0.46 -36.39
N CYS A 169 -14.87 0.14 -35.85
CA CYS A 169 -13.51 -0.05 -36.31
C CYS A 169 -12.97 -1.33 -35.65
N ASN A 170 -12.94 -2.44 -36.39
CA ASN A 170 -12.33 -3.69 -35.94
C ASN A 170 -10.81 -3.49 -35.79
N LEU A 171 -10.37 -3.08 -34.59
CA LEU A 171 -8.96 -2.77 -34.35
C LEU A 171 -8.35 -3.79 -33.40
N LYS A 172 -7.81 -4.87 -33.97
CA LYS A 172 -6.65 -5.53 -33.35
C LYS A 172 -5.53 -4.50 -33.29
N ILE A 173 -5.06 -4.16 -32.09
CA ILE A 173 -4.01 -3.14 -31.92
C ILE A 173 -2.74 -3.59 -32.65
N ALA A 174 -2.51 -3.02 -33.84
CA ALA A 174 -1.27 -3.19 -34.57
C ALA A 174 -0.09 -2.68 -33.72
N LYS A 175 1.06 -3.36 -33.80
CA LYS A 175 2.25 -3.12 -32.97
C LYS A 175 2.71 -1.64 -33.00
N ASN A 176 2.51 -0.95 -34.13
CA ASN A 176 2.82 0.48 -34.29
C ASN A 176 1.94 1.43 -33.45
N ASN A 177 0.68 1.09 -33.20
CA ASN A 177 -0.24 1.93 -32.42
C ASN A 177 0.06 1.86 -30.92
N ARG A 178 0.63 0.74 -30.42
CA ARG A 178 1.03 0.61 -29.01
C ARG A 178 2.11 1.62 -28.61
N ASN A 179 3.07 1.86 -29.50
CA ASN A 179 4.16 2.80 -29.23
C ASN A 179 3.62 4.22 -29.08
N MET A 180 2.71 4.63 -29.95
CA MET A 180 2.08 5.96 -29.91
C MET A 180 1.23 6.16 -28.64
N LEU A 181 0.46 5.15 -28.22
CA LEU A 181 -0.27 5.20 -26.95
C LEU A 181 0.66 5.27 -25.75
N SER A 182 1.73 4.48 -25.74
CA SER A 182 2.70 4.50 -24.65
C SER A 182 3.35 5.88 -24.53
N ASP A 183 3.71 6.51 -25.66
CA ASP A 183 4.29 7.86 -25.68
C ASP A 183 3.30 8.90 -25.15
N TYR A 184 2.02 8.79 -25.52
CA TYR A 184 0.95 9.65 -25.00
C TYR A 184 0.80 9.54 -23.47
N TYR A 185 0.76 8.31 -22.93
CA TYR A 185 0.68 8.11 -21.48
C TYR A 185 1.94 8.58 -20.77
N ILE A 186 3.13 8.35 -21.33
CA ILE A 186 4.40 8.87 -20.78
C ILE A 186 4.37 10.39 -20.71
N GLN A 187 3.90 11.06 -21.77
CA GLN A 187 3.72 12.51 -21.77
C GLN A 187 2.72 12.97 -20.70
N TYR A 188 1.60 12.26 -20.53
CA TYR A 188 0.62 12.55 -19.48
C TYR A 188 1.22 12.41 -18.06
N TYR A 189 1.99 11.35 -17.80
CA TYR A 189 2.71 11.19 -16.52
C TYR A 189 3.78 12.26 -16.31
N ASN A 190 4.52 12.64 -17.36
CA ASN A 190 5.50 13.72 -17.28
C ASN A 190 4.83 15.08 -17.05
N TYR A 191 3.68 15.33 -17.69
CA TYR A 191 2.93 16.57 -17.53
C TYR A 191 2.32 16.68 -16.13
N SER A 192 1.74 15.59 -15.60
CA SER A 192 1.28 15.53 -14.21
C SER A 192 2.42 15.69 -13.20
N LYS A 193 3.62 15.16 -13.50
CA LYS A 193 4.85 15.42 -12.72
C LYS A 193 5.23 16.90 -12.75
N ILE A 194 5.18 17.55 -13.91
CA ILE A 194 5.45 18.99 -14.05
C ILE A 194 4.42 19.84 -13.30
N ILE A 195 3.13 19.52 -13.38
CA ILE A 195 2.08 20.22 -12.62
C ILE A 195 2.28 20.04 -11.11
N ASN A 196 2.64 18.83 -10.66
CA ASN A 196 2.93 18.59 -9.25
C ASN A 196 4.18 19.34 -8.77
N ASN A 197 5.24 19.41 -9.58
CA ASN A 197 6.41 20.21 -9.25
C ASN A 197 6.08 21.71 -9.25
N LYS A 198 5.31 22.21 -10.21
CA LYS A 198 4.89 23.61 -10.27
C LYS A 198 4.03 24.01 -9.07
N ARG A 199 3.06 23.18 -8.67
CA ARG A 199 2.31 23.38 -7.42
C ARG A 199 3.18 23.34 -6.17
N ARG A 200 4.25 22.54 -6.17
CA ARG A 200 5.18 22.41 -5.04
C ARG A 200 6.12 23.62 -4.96
N ASP A 201 6.55 24.15 -6.10
CA ASP A 201 7.32 25.39 -6.18
C ASP A 201 6.46 26.60 -5.76
N ASP A 202 5.20 26.65 -6.22
CA ASP A 202 4.23 27.68 -5.81
C ASP A 202 3.91 27.59 -4.30
N SER A 203 3.79 26.38 -3.74
CA SER A 203 3.54 26.20 -2.30
C SER A 203 4.76 26.52 -1.43
N VAL A 204 5.98 26.26 -1.91
CA VAL A 204 7.23 26.66 -1.24
C VAL A 204 7.43 28.18 -1.30
N LEU A 205 7.07 28.84 -2.40
CA LEU A 205 7.04 30.31 -2.53
C LEU A 205 5.98 30.97 -1.62
N LEU A 206 4.83 30.33 -1.44
CA LEU A 206 3.80 30.77 -0.50
C LEU A 206 4.23 30.59 0.97
N LEU A 207 4.99 29.53 1.29
CA LEU A 207 5.56 29.32 2.62
C LEU A 207 6.69 30.32 2.91
N SER A 208 7.58 30.60 1.95
CA SER A 208 8.66 31.57 2.14
C SER A 208 8.16 33.00 2.25
N SER A 209 7.15 33.40 1.47
CA SER A 209 6.54 34.74 1.57
C SER A 209 5.74 34.94 2.87
N ASN A 210 5.09 33.90 3.40
CA ASN A 210 4.41 33.96 4.70
C ASN A 210 5.38 33.93 5.89
N ILE A 211 6.52 33.23 5.80
CA ILE A 211 7.58 33.27 6.83
C ILE A 211 8.24 34.66 6.85
N ILE A 212 8.46 35.30 5.69
CA ILE A 212 9.01 36.66 5.62
C ILE A 212 8.01 37.69 6.20
N ARG A 213 6.69 37.49 6.04
CA ARG A 213 5.66 38.34 6.65
C ARG A 213 5.50 38.15 8.16
N LEU A 214 5.84 36.98 8.70
CA LEU A 214 5.76 36.72 10.15
C LEU A 214 6.98 37.24 10.94
N ASN A 215 8.05 37.65 10.26
CA ASN A 215 9.22 38.28 10.88
C ASN A 215 9.21 39.82 10.80
N PHE A 216 8.11 40.42 10.33
CA PHE A 216 7.88 41.86 10.35
C PHE A 216 6.47 42.14 10.89
N ASN A 217 6.30 41.97 12.19
CA ASN A 217 5.32 42.68 13.03
C ASN A 217 5.74 42.54 14.50
#